data_AF-A0A0B7IEI0-F1
#
_entry.id   AF-A0A0B7IEI0-F1
#
_cell.length_a   1.000
_cell.length_b   1.000
_cell.length_c   1.000
_cell.angle_alpha   90.00
_cell.angle_beta   90.00
_cell.angle_gamma   90.00
#
_symmetry.space_group_name_H-M   'P 1'
#
loop_
_entity.id
_entity.type
_entity.pdbx_description
1 polymer ?
#
loop_
_entity_poly.entity_id
_entity_poly.type
_entity_poly.pdbx_seq_one_letter_code
_entity_poly.pdbx_strand_id
1 'polypeptide(L)'
;MYAIVEIAGQQFKVAKDQKVFVHRLQIEEGKNISFGNVLLLDDNGAITLGAPAIEGASVEAKVLKHLKGDKVIVFRKKRRKGFKVKNGHRQYLTEILIESIVASGAKKTEKKETKSGKATKADDLKKVEGIGPKAAEALVAAGVDTFAKLSKKSADEIKTILTQASSTLAHLDPQTWPQQAQLAAEGKWDELKKWQDELNGGVEK
;
A
#
# COMPACT_ATOMS: atom_id res chain seq x y z
N MET A 1 -17.17 -2.47 19.98
CA MET A 1 -16.02 -3.33 19.69
C MET A 1 -14.69 -2.68 20.12
N TYR A 2 -13.89 -3.34 20.96
CA TYR A 2 -12.52 -2.93 21.29
C TYR A 2 -11.57 -4.13 21.27
N ALA A 3 -10.27 -3.86 21.16
CA ALA A 3 -9.22 -4.86 21.24
C ALA A 3 -8.18 -4.50 22.30
N ILE A 4 -7.50 -5.50 22.87
CA ILE A 4 -6.25 -5.32 23.61
C ILE A 4 -5.14 -5.81 22.69
N VAL A 5 -4.26 -4.89 22.30
CA VAL A 5 -3.18 -5.15 21.35
C VAL A 5 -1.84 -4.82 21.98
N GLU A 6 -0.83 -5.63 21.69
CA GLU A 6 0.55 -5.33 22.07
C GLU A 6 1.22 -4.48 20.99
N ILE A 7 1.67 -3.28 21.37
CA ILE A 7 2.39 -2.36 20.49
C ILE A 7 3.70 -1.98 21.16
N ALA A 8 4.82 -2.32 20.51
CA ALA A 8 6.17 -2.01 20.99
C ALA A 8 6.42 -2.43 22.46
N GLY A 9 5.96 -3.62 22.84
CA GLY A 9 6.16 -4.22 24.16
C GLY A 9 5.22 -3.73 25.26
N GLN A 10 4.18 -2.93 24.92
CA GLN A 10 3.15 -2.50 25.86
C GLN A 10 1.76 -2.82 25.33
N GLN A 11 0.83 -3.11 26.24
CA GLN A 11 -0.55 -3.43 25.89
C GLN A 11 -1.41 -2.16 25.90
N PHE A 12 -2.21 -2.00 24.85
CA PHE A 12 -3.14 -0.88 24.71
C PHE A 12 -4.55 -1.40 24.49
N LYS A 13 -5.51 -0.78 25.20
CA LYS A 13 -6.93 -0.89 24.87
C LYS A 13 -7.23 0.08 23.73
N VAL A 14 -7.67 -0.47 22.60
CA VAL A 14 -7.91 0.28 21.37
C VAL A 14 -9.33 0.09 20.87
N ALA A 15 -9.94 1.17 20.43
CA ALA A 15 -11.21 1.19 19.70
C ALA A 15 -10.99 1.81 18.32
N LYS A 16 -11.94 1.56 17.41
CA LYS A 16 -11.97 2.19 16.09
C LYS A 16 -11.97 3.72 16.21
N ASP A 17 -11.23 4.39 15.32
CA ASP A 17 -11.08 5.85 15.23
C ASP A 17 -10.42 6.50 16.47
N GLN A 18 -9.86 5.70 17.38
CA GLN A 18 -9.14 6.19 18.55
C GLN A 18 -7.72 6.59 18.19
N LYS A 19 -7.24 7.69 18.79
CA LYS A 19 -5.85 8.09 18.76
C LYS A 19 -5.12 7.58 19.98
N VAL A 20 -3.94 6.99 19.77
CA VAL A 20 -3.13 6.40 20.84
C VAL A 20 -1.67 6.83 20.67
N PHE A 21 -1.03 7.14 21.79
CA PHE A 21 0.40 7.41 21.82
C PHE A 21 1.15 6.13 22.19
N VAL A 22 2.05 5.71 21.31
CA VAL A 22 2.87 4.51 21.48
C VAL A 22 4.35 4.89 21.44
N HIS A 23 5.22 3.94 21.80
CA HIS A 23 6.66 4.13 21.65
C HIS A 23 7.04 4.42 20.20
N ARG A 24 8.22 4.99 20.02
CA ARG A 24 8.69 5.40 18.70
C ARG A 24 8.75 4.21 17.73
N LEU A 25 7.98 4.31 16.65
CA LEU A 25 7.98 3.39 15.51
C LEU A 25 8.91 3.88 14.40
N GLN A 26 9.57 2.95 13.69
CA GLN A 26 10.46 3.21 12.55
C GLN A 26 9.70 3.23 11.22
N ILE A 27 8.62 4.01 11.15
CA ILE A 27 7.75 4.13 9.97
C ILE A 27 7.49 5.61 9.73
N GLU A 28 7.41 6.04 8.48
CA GLU A 28 7.15 7.43 8.12
C GLU A 28 5.71 7.85 8.46
N GLU A 29 5.53 9.16 8.69
CA GLU A 29 4.22 9.75 8.94
C GLU A 29 3.28 9.57 7.74
N GLY A 30 2.01 9.29 8.01
CA GLY A 30 0.98 9.07 7.00
C GLY A 30 0.91 7.64 6.45
N LYS A 31 1.86 6.75 6.79
CA LYS A 31 1.80 5.33 6.39
C LYS A 31 0.93 4.49 7.33
N ASN A 32 0.38 3.41 6.78
CA ASN A 32 -0.41 2.44 7.52
C ASN A 32 0.49 1.35 8.11
N ILE A 33 0.12 0.84 9.28
CA ILE A 33 0.78 -0.25 10.01
C ILE A 33 -0.29 -1.23 10.51
N SER A 34 0.03 -2.53 10.48
CA SER A 34 -0.82 -3.58 11.03
C SER A 34 -0.13 -4.24 12.22
N PHE A 35 -0.89 -4.46 13.29
CA PHE A 35 -0.47 -5.14 14.51
C PHE A 35 -1.18 -6.49 14.62
N GLY A 36 -0.42 -7.59 14.52
CA GLY A 36 -0.96 -8.96 14.61
C GLY A 36 -1.09 -9.51 16.03
N ASN A 37 -0.40 -8.93 17.01
CA ASN A 37 -0.43 -9.41 18.41
C ASN A 37 -1.65 -8.85 19.14
N VAL A 38 -2.83 -9.41 18.85
CA VAL A 38 -4.08 -9.08 19.54
C VAL A 38 -4.36 -10.12 20.61
N LEU A 39 -4.48 -9.68 21.86
CA LEU A 39 -4.62 -10.55 23.04
C LEU A 39 -6.09 -10.79 23.41
N LEU A 40 -6.94 -9.79 23.17
CA LEU A 40 -8.37 -9.84 23.49
C LEU A 40 -9.16 -9.05 22.46
N LEU A 41 -10.33 -9.56 22.09
CA LEU A 41 -11.35 -8.86 21.33
C LEU A 41 -12.66 -8.88 22.12
N ASP A 42 -13.31 -7.73 22.23
CA ASP A 42 -14.67 -7.61 22.73
C ASP A 42 -15.54 -7.06 21.60
N ASP A 43 -16.48 -7.87 21.13
CA ASP A 43 -17.53 -7.46 20.23
C ASP A 43 -18.87 -7.32 20.96
N ASN A 44 -19.05 -6.17 21.61
CA ASN A 44 -20.29 -5.75 22.26
C ASN A 44 -20.83 -6.80 23.26
N GLY A 45 -19.93 -7.39 24.05
CA GLY A 45 -20.24 -8.39 25.08
C GLY A 45 -19.78 -9.81 24.72
N ALA A 46 -19.52 -10.11 23.45
CA ALA A 46 -18.85 -11.35 23.05
C ALA A 46 -17.33 -11.18 23.19
N ILE A 47 -16.76 -11.74 24.25
CA ILE A 47 -15.32 -11.63 24.56
C ILE A 47 -14.59 -12.86 24.03
N THR A 48 -13.62 -12.62 23.16
CA THR A 48 -12.67 -13.63 22.68
C THR A 48 -11.31 -13.35 23.29
N LEU A 49 -10.75 -14.33 24.00
CA LEU A 49 -9.45 -14.23 24.67
C LEU A 49 -8.43 -15.13 23.97
N GLY A 50 -7.24 -14.60 23.68
CA GLY A 50 -6.14 -15.35 23.06
C GLY A 50 -5.30 -16.14 24.07
N ALA A 51 -4.55 -17.12 23.56
CA ALA A 51 -3.61 -17.92 24.35
C ALA A 51 -2.35 -18.26 23.51
N PRO A 52 -1.34 -17.38 23.42
CA PRO A 52 -1.22 -16.05 24.02
C PRO A 52 -1.88 -14.91 23.21
N ALA A 53 -2.02 -15.07 21.89
CA ALA A 53 -2.67 -14.12 21.00
C ALA A 53 -3.79 -14.83 20.21
N ILE A 54 -4.70 -14.06 19.63
CA ILE A 54 -5.80 -14.56 18.81
C ILE A 54 -5.28 -14.74 17.38
N GLU A 55 -5.26 -15.97 16.86
CA GLU A 55 -4.79 -16.25 15.51
C GLU A 55 -5.67 -15.57 14.45
N GLY A 56 -5.03 -14.84 13.52
CA GLY A 56 -5.74 -14.16 12.42
C GLY A 56 -6.43 -12.86 12.80
N ALA A 57 -6.36 -12.43 14.06
CA ALA A 57 -6.77 -11.08 14.45
C ALA A 57 -5.69 -10.06 14.10
N SER A 58 -6.09 -8.87 13.64
CA SER A 58 -5.16 -7.78 13.38
C SER A 58 -5.79 -6.42 13.59
N VAL A 59 -5.02 -5.47 14.12
CA VAL A 59 -5.42 -4.06 14.24
C VAL A 59 -4.67 -3.25 13.20
N GLU A 60 -5.39 -2.57 12.32
CA GLU A 60 -4.82 -1.65 11.33
C GLU A 60 -4.87 -0.23 11.88
N ALA A 61 -3.76 0.48 11.74
CA ALA A 61 -3.61 1.84 12.22
C ALA A 61 -2.82 2.68 11.21
N LYS A 62 -3.03 3.99 11.27
CA LYS A 62 -2.28 4.97 10.51
C LYS A 62 -1.37 5.77 11.43
N VAL A 63 -0.11 5.94 11.02
CA VAL A 63 0.83 6.83 11.71
C VAL A 63 0.45 8.27 11.40
N LEU A 64 0.06 9.04 12.41
CA LEU A 64 -0.29 10.46 12.22
C LEU A 64 0.95 11.34 12.27
N LYS A 65 1.71 11.25 13.36
CA LYS A 65 2.91 12.06 13.56
C LYS A 65 3.85 11.45 14.59
N HIS A 66 5.09 11.90 14.55
CA HIS A 66 6.07 11.64 15.58
C HIS A 66 6.31 12.86 16.45
N LEU A 67 6.36 12.65 17.76
CA LEU A 67 6.54 13.74 18.72
C LEU A 67 7.44 13.36 19.89
N LYS A 68 7.82 14.38 20.65
CA LYS A 68 8.47 14.24 21.94
C LYS A 68 7.43 14.52 23.02
N GLY A 69 7.27 13.61 23.96
CA GLY A 69 6.39 13.82 25.12
C GLY A 69 6.86 14.96 26.01
N ASP A 70 6.18 15.12 27.13
CA ASP A 70 6.49 16.17 28.08
C ASP A 70 7.87 15.98 28.70
N LYS A 71 8.51 17.11 29.06
CA LYS A 71 9.84 17.07 29.66
C LYS A 71 9.74 16.58 31.10
N VAL A 72 10.28 15.40 31.34
CA VAL A 72 10.48 14.86 32.69
C VAL A 72 11.82 15.36 33.21
N ILE A 73 11.82 15.93 34.42
CA ILE A 73 13.04 16.40 35.07
C ILE A 73 13.61 15.28 35.92
N VAL A 74 14.78 14.76 35.53
CA VAL A 74 15.55 13.81 36.32
C VAL A 74 16.48 14.60 37.23
N PHE A 75 16.09 14.76 38.49
CA PHE A 75 16.88 15.42 39.51
C PHE A 75 17.49 14.41 40.48
N ARG A 76 18.81 14.39 40.59
CA ARG A 76 19.56 13.53 41.52
C ARG A 76 20.31 14.42 42.50
N LYS A 77 20.16 14.20 43.81
CA LYS A 77 20.85 14.98 44.85
C LYS A 77 21.26 14.09 46.02
N LYS A 78 22.48 14.28 46.53
CA LYS A 78 22.93 13.69 47.79
C LYS A 78 23.13 14.79 48.84
N ARG A 79 22.46 14.66 49.98
CA ARG A 79 22.50 15.67 51.07
C ARG A 79 23.93 15.81 51.61
N ARG A 80 24.40 17.05 51.86
CA ARG A 80 25.73 17.37 52.42
C ARG A 80 26.95 16.89 51.61
N LYS A 81 26.77 16.41 50.37
CA LYS A 81 27.87 15.93 49.51
C LYS A 81 28.17 16.84 48.33
N GLY A 82 27.55 18.02 48.24
CA GLY A 82 27.65 18.91 47.08
C GLY A 82 27.05 18.36 45.77
N PHE A 83 26.81 17.06 45.68
CA PHE A 83 26.27 16.38 44.51
C PHE A 83 24.78 16.73 44.28
N LYS A 84 24.53 17.47 43.20
CA LYS A 84 23.21 17.70 42.61
C LYS A 84 23.34 17.71 41.07
N VAL A 85 22.47 17.00 40.38
CA VAL A 85 22.42 16.93 38.90
C VAL A 85 20.96 17.06 38.48
N LYS A 86 20.68 17.93 37.50
CA LYS A 86 19.34 18.17 36.96
C LYS A 86 19.38 18.02 35.45
N ASN A 87 18.86 16.91 34.94
CA ASN A 87 18.79 16.65 33.50
C ASN A 87 17.32 16.61 33.06
N GLY A 88 17.03 17.10 31.86
CA GLY A 88 15.73 16.90 31.23
C GLY A 88 15.73 15.65 30.36
N HIS A 89 14.68 14.85 30.43
CA HIS A 89 14.39 13.76 29.51
C HIS A 89 13.10 14.04 28.76
N ARG A 90 13.03 13.71 27.47
CA ARG A 90 11.79 13.72 26.69
C ARG A 90 11.69 12.41 25.95
N GLN A 91 10.60 11.68 26.16
CA GLN A 91 10.37 10.42 25.50
C GLN A 91 9.96 10.64 24.04
N TYR A 92 10.52 9.89 23.11
CA TYR A 92 10.05 9.85 21.73
C TYR A 92 8.82 8.97 21.61
N LEU A 93 7.75 9.52 21.05
CA LEU A 93 6.46 8.85 20.88
C LEU A 93 6.01 8.95 19.42
N THR A 94 5.13 8.04 19.04
CA THR A 94 4.39 8.07 17.78
C THR A 94 2.90 8.17 18.11
N GLU A 95 2.19 9.11 17.49
CA GLU A 95 0.73 9.17 17.52
C GLU A 95 0.19 8.32 16.37
N ILE A 96 -0.63 7.34 16.70
CA ILE A 96 -1.32 6.49 15.73
C ILE A 96 -2.83 6.67 15.84
N LEU A 97 -3.54 6.51 14.73
CA LEU A 97 -4.99 6.43 14.67
C LEU A 97 -5.41 5.02 14.26
N ILE A 98 -6.29 4.41 15.02
CA ILE A 98 -6.77 3.05 14.75
C ILE A 98 -7.86 3.11 13.68
N GLU A 99 -7.64 2.46 12.55
CA GLU A 99 -8.56 2.49 11.41
C GLU A 99 -9.54 1.31 11.45
N SER A 100 -9.03 0.11 11.71
CA SER A 100 -9.84 -1.10 11.66
C SER A 100 -9.36 -2.15 12.69
N ILE A 101 -10.29 -2.98 13.14
CA ILE A 101 -10.02 -4.14 14.00
C ILE A 101 -10.60 -5.36 13.26
N VAL A 102 -9.74 -6.29 12.88
CA VAL A 102 -10.09 -7.52 12.16
C VAL A 102 -10.13 -8.67 13.15
N ALA A 103 -11.26 -9.37 13.21
CA ALA A 103 -11.43 -10.58 14.02
C ALA A 103 -11.03 -11.85 13.24
N SER A 104 -10.63 -12.90 13.97
CA SER A 104 -10.18 -14.18 13.42
C SER A 104 -11.24 -14.81 12.49
N GLY A 105 -10.83 -15.19 11.27
CA GLY A 105 -11.71 -15.84 10.29
C GLY A 105 -12.26 -14.94 9.18
N ALA A 106 -12.08 -13.63 9.26
CA ALA A 106 -12.22 -12.77 8.09
C ALA A 106 -10.97 -12.92 7.21
N LYS A 107 -11.00 -13.87 6.27
CA LYS A 107 -10.07 -13.94 5.13
C LYS A 107 -9.92 -12.51 4.60
N LYS A 108 -8.68 -12.00 4.56
CA LYS A 108 -8.32 -10.74 3.88
C LYS A 108 -9.04 -10.71 2.53
N THR A 109 -10.15 -9.98 2.45
CA THR A 109 -10.42 -9.25 1.24
C THR A 109 -9.46 -8.09 1.35
N GLU A 110 -8.46 -8.08 0.48
CA GLU A 110 -7.78 -6.85 0.12
C GLU A 110 -8.87 -5.89 -0.36
N LYS A 111 -9.46 -5.14 0.58
CA LYS A 111 -10.19 -3.94 0.24
C LYS A 111 -9.13 -2.89 -0.01
N LYS A 112 -8.59 -2.98 -1.22
CA LYS A 112 -8.28 -1.85 -2.10
C LYS A 112 -9.05 -0.63 -1.60
N GLU A 113 -8.32 0.31 -1.00
CA GLU A 113 -8.88 1.59 -0.59
C GLU A 113 -9.75 2.14 -1.73
N THR A 114 -11.02 2.39 -1.44
CA THR A 114 -11.83 3.27 -2.25
C THR A 114 -12.04 4.55 -1.46
N LYS A 115 -11.18 5.55 -1.74
CA LYS A 115 -11.56 6.96 -1.64
C LYS A 115 -11.54 7.57 -3.04
N SER A 116 -12.75 7.94 -3.47
CA SER A 116 -13.09 9.14 -4.23
C SER A 116 -12.23 9.54 -5.45
N GLY A 117 -12.87 9.49 -6.61
CA GLY A 117 -12.54 10.38 -7.74
C GLY A 117 -11.61 9.77 -8.77
N LYS A 118 -12.09 9.75 -10.01
CA LYS A 118 -11.31 9.55 -11.25
C LYS A 118 -9.94 10.24 -11.17
N ALA A 119 -8.90 9.45 -10.96
CA ALA A 119 -7.57 9.70 -11.48
C ALA A 119 -6.98 8.32 -11.79
N THR A 120 -7.15 7.88 -13.03
CA THR A 120 -6.48 6.71 -13.59
C THR A 120 -4.98 6.89 -13.41
N LYS A 121 -4.36 6.14 -12.49
CA LYS A 121 -2.91 5.99 -12.52
C LYS A 121 -2.58 5.37 -13.88
N ALA A 122 -1.73 6.03 -14.66
CA ALA A 122 -1.31 5.53 -15.95
C ALA A 122 -0.58 4.19 -15.76
N ASP A 123 -0.94 3.20 -16.57
CA ASP A 123 -0.30 1.89 -16.58
C ASP A 123 1.02 1.95 -17.36
N ASP A 124 1.98 1.10 -16.96
CA ASP A 124 3.24 0.98 -17.69
C ASP A 124 3.04 0.10 -18.93
N LEU A 125 2.68 0.74 -20.05
CA LEU A 125 2.39 0.07 -21.32
C LEU A 125 3.56 -0.74 -21.88
N LYS A 126 4.79 -0.51 -21.39
CA LYS A 126 6.00 -1.27 -21.79
C LYS A 126 5.97 -2.74 -21.36
N LYS A 127 5.02 -3.13 -20.50
CA LYS A 127 4.81 -4.53 -20.11
C LYS A 127 4.13 -5.35 -21.20
N VAL A 128 3.56 -4.70 -22.21
CA VAL A 128 3.11 -5.33 -23.46
C VAL A 128 4.33 -5.47 -24.36
N GLU A 129 4.58 -6.68 -24.83
CA GLU A 129 5.70 -6.98 -25.70
C GLU A 129 5.52 -6.30 -27.06
N GLY A 130 6.59 -5.75 -27.62
CA GLY A 130 6.55 -4.93 -28.83
C GLY A 130 6.27 -3.44 -28.57
N ILE A 131 5.77 -3.06 -27.39
CA ILE A 131 5.60 -1.64 -27.01
C ILE A 131 6.92 -1.10 -26.44
N GLY A 132 7.71 -0.47 -27.31
CA GLY A 132 8.89 0.30 -26.92
C GLY A 132 8.56 1.64 -26.24
N PRO A 133 9.56 2.35 -25.67
CA PRO A 133 9.35 3.61 -24.94
C PRO A 133 8.67 4.70 -25.77
N LYS A 134 9.03 4.83 -27.05
CA LYS A 134 8.44 5.81 -27.96
C LYS A 134 6.99 5.48 -28.35
N ALA A 135 6.65 4.19 -28.46
CA ALA A 135 5.28 3.75 -28.72
C ALA A 135 4.40 3.98 -27.47
N ALA A 136 4.93 3.68 -26.27
CA ALA A 136 4.24 3.97 -25.02
C ALA A 136 3.96 5.48 -24.85
N GLU A 137 4.94 6.34 -25.12
CA GLU A 137 4.77 7.80 -25.08
C GLU A 137 3.72 8.29 -26.07
N ALA A 138 3.72 7.78 -27.31
CA ALA A 138 2.72 8.12 -28.33
C ALA A 138 1.30 7.71 -27.91
N LEU A 139 1.13 6.54 -27.30
CA LEU A 139 -0.17 6.05 -26.83
C LEU A 139 -0.69 6.87 -25.63
N VAL A 140 0.18 7.21 -24.69
CA VAL A 140 -0.15 8.08 -23.56
C VAL A 140 -0.55 9.48 -24.05
N ALA A 141 0.19 10.04 -25.02
CA ALA A 141 -0.14 11.34 -25.63
C ALA A 141 -1.50 11.32 -26.35
N ALA A 142 -1.89 10.18 -26.93
CA ALA A 142 -3.20 9.96 -27.53
C ALA A 142 -4.32 9.65 -26.51
N GLY A 143 -4.04 9.72 -25.19
CA GLY A 143 -5.00 9.47 -24.12
C GLY A 143 -5.26 8.00 -23.80
N VAL A 144 -4.49 7.09 -24.42
CA VAL A 144 -4.46 5.65 -24.13
C VAL A 144 -3.38 5.40 -23.09
N ASP A 145 -3.68 5.74 -21.85
CA ASP A 145 -2.75 5.72 -20.70
C ASP A 145 -2.87 4.47 -19.82
N THR A 146 -3.77 3.54 -20.14
CA THR A 146 -4.11 2.38 -19.30
C THR A 146 -4.32 1.13 -20.15
N PHE A 147 -4.01 -0.05 -19.59
CA PHE A 147 -4.22 -1.35 -20.25
C PHE A 147 -5.68 -1.54 -20.65
N ALA A 148 -6.61 -1.07 -19.81
CA ALA A 148 -8.04 -1.14 -20.06
C ALA A 148 -8.53 -0.21 -21.18
N LYS A 149 -7.80 0.89 -21.49
CA LYS A 149 -8.08 1.73 -22.65
C LYS A 149 -7.45 1.14 -23.91
N LEU A 150 -6.25 0.57 -23.77
CA LEU A 150 -5.53 -0.06 -24.88
C LEU A 150 -6.24 -1.33 -25.38
N SER A 151 -6.78 -2.16 -24.48
CA SER A 151 -7.51 -3.39 -24.85
C SER A 151 -8.83 -3.14 -25.57
N LYS A 152 -9.43 -1.95 -25.38
CA LYS A 152 -10.67 -1.55 -26.06
C LYS A 152 -10.44 -0.95 -27.44
N LYS A 153 -9.19 -0.68 -27.81
CA LYS A 153 -8.81 -0.18 -29.12
C LYS A 153 -8.51 -1.33 -30.06
N SER A 154 -8.90 -1.19 -31.32
CA SER A 154 -8.53 -2.15 -32.37
C SER A 154 -7.07 -1.94 -32.78
N ALA A 155 -6.44 -2.99 -33.32
CA ALA A 155 -5.06 -2.93 -33.83
C ALA A 155 -4.91 -1.84 -34.91
N ASP A 156 -5.92 -1.64 -35.76
CA ASP A 156 -5.91 -0.61 -36.80
C ASP A 156 -5.95 0.80 -36.22
N GLU A 157 -6.79 1.05 -35.20
CA GLU A 157 -6.83 2.34 -34.52
C GLU A 157 -5.49 2.65 -33.84
N ILE A 158 -4.87 1.65 -33.19
CA ILE A 158 -3.55 1.80 -32.58
C ILE A 158 -2.50 2.12 -33.66
N LYS A 159 -2.53 1.44 -34.80
CA LYS A 159 -1.62 1.68 -35.91
C LYS A 159 -1.76 3.09 -36.47
N THR A 160 -2.99 3.61 -36.62
CA THR A 160 -3.23 4.99 -37.06
C THR A 160 -2.73 6.03 -36.06
N ILE A 161 -2.87 5.77 -34.75
CA ILE A 161 -2.34 6.66 -33.70
C ILE A 161 -0.81 6.73 -33.76
N LEU A 162 -0.15 5.58 -33.94
CA LEU A 162 1.32 5.50 -33.99
C LEU A 162 1.88 6.19 -35.24
N THR A 163 1.27 5.98 -36.41
CA THR A 163 1.70 6.60 -37.67
C THR A 163 1.48 8.11 -37.67
N GLN A 164 0.38 8.58 -37.07
CA GLN A 164 0.09 10.00 -36.91
C GLN A 164 1.00 10.68 -35.89
N ALA A 165 1.42 9.97 -34.84
CA ALA A 165 2.34 10.49 -33.83
C ALA A 165 3.78 10.61 -34.36
N SER A 166 4.26 9.62 -35.13
CA SER A 166 5.59 9.67 -35.74
C SER A 166 5.74 8.68 -36.90
N SER A 167 6.28 9.15 -38.03
CA SER A 167 6.60 8.31 -39.19
C SER A 167 7.60 7.19 -38.89
N THR A 168 8.40 7.33 -37.82
CA THR A 168 9.35 6.30 -37.38
C THR A 168 8.69 5.08 -36.73
N LEU A 169 7.42 5.20 -36.30
CA LEU A 169 6.67 4.13 -35.64
C LEU A 169 5.78 3.34 -36.62
N ALA A 170 5.78 3.70 -37.90
CA ALA A 170 4.92 3.10 -38.92
C ALA A 170 5.20 1.61 -39.23
N HIS A 171 6.40 1.14 -38.88
CA HIS A 171 6.83 -0.25 -39.07
C HIS A 171 6.38 -1.20 -37.95
N LEU A 172 5.88 -0.66 -36.83
CA LEU A 172 5.42 -1.47 -35.70
C LEU A 172 4.08 -2.13 -36.03
N ASP A 173 3.92 -3.39 -35.64
CA ASP A 173 2.68 -4.13 -35.85
C ASP A 173 1.93 -4.37 -34.52
N PRO A 174 0.83 -3.63 -34.26
CA PRO A 174 0.13 -3.69 -32.97
C PRO A 174 -0.92 -4.79 -32.88
N GLN A 175 -0.89 -5.84 -33.72
CA GLN A 175 -1.91 -6.89 -33.77
C GLN A 175 -2.16 -7.55 -32.41
N THR A 176 -1.11 -7.86 -31.67
CA THR A 176 -1.20 -8.57 -30.37
C THR A 176 -1.39 -7.62 -29.18
N TRP A 177 -1.21 -6.31 -29.37
CA TRP A 177 -1.17 -5.35 -28.26
C TRP A 177 -2.51 -5.21 -27.54
N PRO A 178 -3.69 -5.18 -28.20
CA PRO A 178 -4.98 -5.16 -27.52
C PRO A 178 -5.21 -6.38 -26.64
N GLN A 179 -4.84 -7.56 -27.14
CA GLN A 179 -5.04 -8.84 -26.46
C GLN A 179 -4.09 -9.00 -25.26
N GLN A 180 -2.82 -8.61 -25.42
CA GLN A 180 -1.86 -8.55 -24.31
C GLN A 180 -2.28 -7.52 -23.27
N ALA A 181 -2.78 -6.36 -23.68
CA ALA A 181 -3.32 -5.35 -22.79
C ALA A 181 -4.57 -5.84 -22.05
N GLN A 182 -5.38 -6.71 -22.67
CA GLN A 182 -6.51 -7.34 -21.99
C GLN A 182 -6.05 -8.27 -20.87
N LEU A 183 -5.09 -9.15 -21.14
CA LEU A 183 -4.52 -10.04 -20.11
C LEU A 183 -3.83 -9.26 -18.99
N ALA A 184 -3.14 -8.16 -19.32
CA ALA A 184 -2.54 -7.25 -18.35
C ALA A 184 -3.61 -6.51 -17.50
N ALA A 185 -4.72 -6.08 -18.12
CA ALA A 185 -5.85 -5.44 -17.43
C ALA A 185 -6.60 -6.41 -16.50
N GLU A 186 -6.69 -7.69 -16.87
CA GLU A 186 -7.26 -8.77 -16.07
C GLU A 186 -6.29 -9.28 -14.97
N GLY A 187 -5.03 -8.83 -14.98
CA GLY A 187 -4.01 -9.20 -13.99
C GLY A 187 -3.46 -10.62 -14.17
N LYS A 188 -3.65 -11.23 -15.33
CA LYS A 188 -3.20 -12.60 -15.67
C LYS A 188 -1.74 -12.60 -16.14
N TRP A 189 -0.83 -12.15 -15.28
CA TRP A 189 0.58 -11.94 -15.61
C TRP A 189 1.32 -13.24 -15.96
N ASP A 190 0.95 -14.36 -15.36
CA ASP A 190 1.58 -15.66 -15.64
C ASP A 190 1.19 -16.22 -17.01
N GLU A 191 -0.05 -15.98 -17.44
CA GLU A 191 -0.53 -16.37 -18.78
C GLU A 191 0.06 -15.44 -19.84
N LEU A 192 0.09 -14.13 -19.57
CA LEU A 192 0.72 -13.15 -20.44
C LEU A 192 2.20 -13.46 -20.66
N LYS A 193 2.94 -13.79 -19.59
CA LYS A 193 4.37 -14.10 -19.70
C LYS A 193 4.63 -15.35 -20.54
N LYS A 194 3.86 -16.42 -20.34
CA LYS A 194 3.95 -17.64 -21.17
C LYS A 194 3.69 -17.35 -22.64
N TRP A 195 2.70 -16.50 -22.92
CA TRP A 195 2.40 -16.10 -24.29
C TRP A 195 3.52 -15.24 -24.89
N GLN A 196 4.06 -14.29 -24.13
CA GLN A 196 5.20 -13.47 -24.54
C GLN A 196 6.46 -14.30 -24.84
N ASP A 197 6.70 -15.37 -24.08
CA ASP A 197 7.83 -16.28 -24.33
C ASP A 197 7.69 -17.07 -25.66
N GLU A 198 6.48 -17.16 -26.23
CA GLU A 198 6.20 -17.82 -27.51
C GLU A 198 6.22 -16.85 -28.72
N LEU A 199 6.02 -15.56 -28.46
CA LEU A 199 5.99 -14.50 -29.47
C LEU A 199 7.41 -14.09 -29.90
N ASN A 200 7.52 -13.49 -31.09
CA ASN A 200 8.77 -12.93 -31.59
C ASN A 200 8.63 -11.42 -31.74
N GLY A 201 8.94 -10.66 -30.69
CA GLY A 201 8.86 -9.20 -30.72
C GLY A 201 7.43 -8.68 -30.76
N GLY A 202 6.50 -9.39 -30.14
CA GLY A 202 5.08 -9.06 -30.12
C GLY A 202 4.29 -9.45 -31.39
N VAL A 203 4.83 -10.32 -32.25
CA VAL A 203 4.11 -10.89 -33.40
C VAL A 203 4.03 -12.40 -33.25
N GLU A 204 2.85 -12.98 -33.52
CA GLU A 204 2.67 -14.44 -33.58
C GLU A 204 3.54 -15.04 -34.70
N LYS A 205 4.18 -16.17 -34.42
CA LYS A 205 5.04 -16.87 -35.39
C LYS A 205 4.27 -17.36 -36.61
#